data_AF-A0A7C9CPU4-F1
#
_entry.id   AF-A0A7C9CPU4-F1
#
_cell.length_a   1.000
_cell.length_b   1.000
_cell.length_c   1.000
_cell.angle_alpha   90.00
_cell.angle_beta   90.00
_cell.angle_gamma   90.00
#
_symmetry.space_group_name_H-M   'P 1'
#
loop_
_entity.id
_entity.type
_entity.pdbx_description
1 polymer ?
#
loop_
_entity_poly.entity_id
_entity_poly.type
_entity_poly.pdbx_seq_one_letter_code
_entity_poly.pdbx_strand_id
1 'polypeptide(L)'
;KPSYLGVQKNPPALALCPATKNCVSTSETPSDLAHYAPPWNYNPEGGRGSKNPVTREVAMQELLDVIKSTKPDNFTPQIMEKKDDYLRVEYESPIMGFVDDVEFWFPPGKRSIVEYRSASRLGNFDFDVNRKRIKTLRKELEKRGWASEDT
;
A
#
# COMPACT_ATOMS: atom_id res chain seq x y z
N LYS A 1 -10.54 12.34 8.89
CA LYS A 1 -10.43 11.15 8.01
C LYS A 1 -11.52 11.24 6.93
N PRO A 2 -11.17 11.29 5.64
CA PRO A 2 -12.13 11.17 4.53
C PRO A 2 -13.05 9.94 4.64
N SER A 3 -14.31 10.06 4.19
CA SER A 3 -15.32 9.01 4.30
C SER A 3 -15.10 7.81 3.37
N TYR A 4 -14.35 7.99 2.29
CA TYR A 4 -14.01 6.92 1.35
C TYR A 4 -12.91 5.98 1.86
N LEU A 5 -12.22 6.30 2.96
CA LEU A 5 -11.14 5.48 3.47
C LEU A 5 -11.67 4.23 4.19
N GLY A 6 -10.99 3.11 3.97
CA GLY A 6 -11.33 1.77 4.45
C GLY A 6 -11.72 0.84 3.30
N VAL A 7 -12.00 -0.41 3.68
CA VAL A 7 -12.48 -1.43 2.75
C VAL A 7 -13.94 -1.14 2.39
N GLN A 8 -14.20 -0.90 1.11
CA GLN A 8 -15.53 -0.72 0.53
C GLN A 8 -16.27 -2.06 0.54
N LYS A 9 -17.61 -2.07 0.57
CA LYS A 9 -18.37 -3.31 0.86
C LYS A 9 -18.84 -4.11 -0.37
N ASN A 10 -18.88 -3.52 -1.57
CA ASN A 10 -19.55 -4.14 -2.74
C ASN A 10 -18.89 -3.76 -4.09
N PRO A 11 -18.00 -4.60 -4.65
CA PRO A 11 -17.31 -5.71 -3.98
C PRO A 11 -16.30 -5.19 -2.94
N PRO A 12 -15.81 -6.06 -2.03
CA PRO A 12 -14.72 -5.71 -1.13
C PRO A 12 -13.45 -5.26 -1.85
N ALA A 13 -13.07 -3.98 -1.69
CA ALA A 13 -11.89 -3.37 -2.30
C ALA A 13 -11.47 -2.09 -1.54
N LEU A 14 -10.28 -1.57 -1.81
CA LEU A 14 -9.94 -0.20 -1.39
C LEU A 14 -10.61 0.82 -2.33
N ALA A 15 -10.70 2.07 -1.88
CA ALA A 15 -11.27 3.11 -2.72
C ALA A 15 -10.45 3.32 -4.00
N LEU A 16 -11.12 3.66 -5.10
CA LEU A 16 -10.45 4.07 -6.32
C LEU A 16 -9.66 5.37 -6.12
N CYS A 17 -8.72 5.60 -7.02
CA CYS A 17 -8.04 6.87 -7.16
C CYS A 17 -9.00 7.94 -7.68
N PRO A 18 -8.91 9.18 -7.17
CA PRO A 18 -9.47 10.32 -7.90
C PRO A 18 -8.80 10.44 -9.27
N ALA A 19 -9.40 11.20 -10.19
CA ALA A 19 -8.83 11.45 -11.52
C ALA A 19 -7.50 12.24 -11.53
N THR A 20 -7.01 12.65 -10.36
CA THR A 20 -5.78 13.40 -10.18
C THR A 20 -4.57 12.46 -10.09
N LYS A 21 -3.43 12.88 -10.61
CA LYS A 21 -2.22 12.04 -10.76
C LYS A 21 -1.50 11.68 -9.45
N ASN A 22 -2.01 12.16 -8.32
CA ASN A 22 -1.42 11.99 -6.98
C ASN A 22 -2.01 10.78 -6.24
N CYS A 23 -2.29 9.70 -6.97
CA CYS A 23 -2.80 8.49 -6.40
C CYS A 23 -2.27 7.26 -7.13
N VAL A 24 -1.97 6.21 -6.37
CA VAL A 24 -1.78 4.87 -6.90
C VAL A 24 -2.62 3.87 -6.13
N SER A 25 -3.23 2.91 -6.81
CA SER A 25 -4.03 1.87 -6.18
C SER A 25 -4.01 0.57 -6.96
N THR A 26 -4.10 -0.54 -6.22
CA THR A 26 -4.27 -1.88 -6.77
C THR A 26 -5.70 -2.16 -7.21
N SER A 27 -6.68 -1.35 -6.76
CA SER A 27 -8.10 -1.49 -7.12
C SER A 27 -8.43 -0.88 -8.50
N GLU A 28 -7.47 -0.21 -9.13
CA GLU A 28 -7.61 0.34 -10.49
C GLU A 28 -7.51 -0.74 -11.56
N THR A 29 -7.96 -0.40 -12.77
CA THR A 29 -7.81 -1.30 -13.93
C THR A 29 -6.34 -1.36 -14.38
N PRO A 30 -5.80 -2.53 -14.79
CA PRO A 30 -4.43 -2.63 -15.30
C PRO A 30 -4.14 -1.74 -16.53
N SER A 31 -5.18 -1.36 -17.29
CA SER A 31 -5.07 -0.40 -18.39
C SER A 31 -4.85 1.05 -17.94
N ASP A 32 -5.18 1.40 -16.70
CA ASP A 32 -4.89 2.71 -16.13
C ASP A 32 -3.45 2.77 -15.61
N LEU A 33 -2.50 2.91 -16.51
CA LEU A 33 -1.07 2.97 -16.16
C LEU A 33 -0.71 4.17 -15.26
N ALA A 34 -1.57 5.19 -15.17
CA ALA A 34 -1.33 6.38 -14.36
C ALA A 34 -1.59 6.11 -12.87
N HIS A 35 -2.61 5.32 -12.54
CA HIS A 35 -3.01 5.05 -11.15
C HIS A 35 -2.74 3.60 -10.73
N TYR A 36 -2.78 2.65 -11.65
CA TYR A 36 -2.61 1.25 -11.32
C TYR A 36 -1.20 0.92 -10.83
N ALA A 37 -1.16 0.03 -9.85
CA ALA A 37 0.03 -0.69 -9.43
C ALA A 37 -0.37 -2.11 -9.02
N PRO A 38 0.43 -3.14 -9.34
CA PRO A 38 0.10 -4.50 -8.98
C PRO A 38 0.09 -4.71 -7.47
N PRO A 39 -0.78 -5.58 -6.95
CA PRO A 39 -0.79 -5.92 -5.54
C PRO A 39 0.49 -6.70 -5.16
N TRP A 40 0.79 -6.75 -3.87
CA TRP A 40 1.96 -7.48 -3.38
C TRP A 40 1.57 -8.85 -2.86
N ASN A 41 2.44 -9.83 -3.08
CA ASN A 41 2.34 -11.16 -2.54
C ASN A 41 3.40 -11.36 -1.46
N TYR A 42 2.97 -11.66 -0.24
CA TYR A 42 3.89 -11.91 0.89
C TYR A 42 4.35 -13.37 0.98
N ASN A 43 3.81 -14.27 0.14
CA ASN A 43 4.25 -15.66 -0.04
C ASN A 43 4.23 -16.07 -1.53
N PRO A 44 5.03 -15.45 -2.41
CA PRO A 44 5.08 -15.85 -3.82
C PRO A 44 5.55 -17.31 -3.96
N GLU A 45 4.87 -18.07 -4.81
CA GLU A 45 5.16 -19.51 -5.02
C GLU A 45 6.60 -19.74 -5.48
N GLY A 46 7.09 -18.91 -6.42
CA GLY A 46 8.48 -18.92 -6.88
C GLY A 46 9.51 -18.43 -5.86
N GLY A 47 9.08 -18.01 -4.67
CA GLY A 47 9.92 -17.43 -3.62
C GLY A 47 9.71 -18.08 -2.26
N ARG A 48 9.50 -17.25 -1.23
CA ARG A 48 9.35 -17.75 0.15
C ARG A 48 8.11 -18.62 0.33
N GLY A 49 7.07 -18.47 -0.51
CA GLY A 49 5.82 -19.21 -0.38
C GLY A 49 5.96 -20.72 -0.51
N SER A 50 6.90 -21.21 -1.33
CA SER A 50 7.18 -22.65 -1.47
C SER A 50 8.18 -23.22 -0.48
N LYS A 51 8.97 -22.36 0.20
CA LYS A 51 10.09 -22.79 1.06
C LYS A 51 9.79 -22.60 2.54
N ASN A 52 9.33 -21.42 2.91
CA ASN A 52 9.07 -21.00 4.28
C ASN A 52 7.98 -19.90 4.27
N PRO A 53 6.72 -20.28 4.00
CA PRO A 53 5.62 -19.32 3.97
C PRO A 53 5.39 -18.73 5.35
N VAL A 54 4.90 -17.49 5.40
CA VAL A 54 4.52 -16.83 6.65
C VAL A 54 3.03 -16.56 6.74
N THR A 55 2.55 -16.38 7.96
CA THR A 55 1.16 -16.01 8.19
C THR A 55 0.93 -14.54 7.87
N ARG A 56 -0.34 -14.15 7.72
CA ARG A 56 -0.74 -12.75 7.52
C ARG A 56 -0.25 -11.85 8.66
N GLU A 57 -0.27 -12.35 9.90
CA GLU A 57 0.14 -11.61 11.09
C GLU A 57 1.63 -11.27 11.05
N VAL A 58 2.47 -12.22 10.59
CA VAL A 58 3.90 -11.98 10.36
C VAL A 58 4.11 -10.98 9.22
N ALA A 59 3.38 -11.12 8.11
CA ALA A 59 3.44 -10.19 7.00
C ALA A 59 3.03 -8.75 7.41
N MET A 60 1.97 -8.59 8.21
CA MET A 60 1.56 -7.31 8.78
C MET A 60 2.68 -6.71 9.66
N GLN A 61 3.37 -7.52 10.45
CA GLN A 61 4.49 -7.05 11.26
C GLN A 61 5.68 -6.62 10.38
N GLU A 62 6.02 -7.39 9.35
CA GLU A 62 7.06 -7.02 8.37
C GLU A 62 6.75 -5.68 7.68
N LEU A 63 5.49 -5.49 7.27
CA LEU A 63 5.00 -4.23 6.70
C LEU A 63 5.14 -3.06 7.68
N LEU A 64 4.73 -3.24 8.94
CA LEU A 64 4.89 -2.23 9.98
C LEU A 64 6.35 -1.87 10.23
N ASP A 65 7.25 -2.85 10.27
CA ASP A 65 8.68 -2.63 10.46
C ASP A 65 9.27 -1.82 9.29
N VAL A 66 8.89 -2.16 8.06
CA VAL A 66 9.33 -1.42 6.86
C VAL A 66 8.78 0.00 6.89
N ILE A 67 7.50 0.20 7.20
CA ILE A 67 6.91 1.54 7.31
C ILE A 67 7.65 2.37 8.35
N LYS A 68 7.94 1.82 9.54
CA LYS A 68 8.62 2.56 10.62
C LYS A 68 10.10 2.84 10.34
N SER A 69 10.78 1.94 9.63
CA SER A 69 12.21 2.07 9.34
C SER A 69 12.51 2.86 8.06
N THR A 70 11.51 3.07 7.20
CA THR A 70 11.65 3.87 5.98
C THR A 70 11.08 5.27 6.15
N LYS A 71 11.76 6.25 5.54
CA LYS A 71 11.31 7.65 5.47
C LYS A 71 11.34 8.14 4.03
N PRO A 72 10.46 7.62 3.16
CA PRO A 72 10.39 8.06 1.77
C PRO A 72 10.14 9.58 1.73
N ASP A 73 10.97 10.29 0.97
CA ASP A 73 10.91 11.75 0.78
C ASP A 73 10.96 12.59 2.07
N ASN A 74 11.52 12.04 3.16
CA ASN A 74 11.55 12.62 4.52
C ASN A 74 10.18 12.79 5.19
N PHE A 75 9.15 12.13 4.69
CA PHE A 75 7.83 12.12 5.34
C PHE A 75 7.88 11.22 6.58
N THR A 76 7.21 11.66 7.66
CA THR A 76 7.10 10.85 8.87
C THR A 76 5.82 10.03 8.82
N PRO A 77 5.89 8.68 8.84
CA PRO A 77 4.71 7.84 8.87
C PRO A 77 4.04 7.89 10.25
N GLN A 78 2.72 8.05 10.26
CA GLN A 78 1.89 7.95 11.46
C GLN A 78 0.87 6.82 11.27
N ILE A 79 0.93 5.78 12.11
CA ILE A 79 -0.03 4.68 12.07
C ILE A 79 -1.33 5.17 12.69
N MET A 80 -2.37 5.29 11.88
CA MET A 80 -3.64 5.86 12.32
C MET A 80 -4.70 4.82 12.62
N GLU A 81 -4.60 3.65 12.00
CA GLU A 81 -5.53 2.55 12.21
C GLU A 81 -4.80 1.23 11.92
N LYS A 82 -4.87 0.28 12.85
CA LYS A 82 -4.38 -1.08 12.66
C LYS A 82 -5.47 -2.05 13.10
N LYS A 83 -5.82 -2.95 12.21
CA LYS A 83 -6.69 -4.12 12.41
C LYS A 83 -5.90 -5.37 12.02
N ASP A 84 -6.51 -6.54 12.15
CA ASP A 84 -5.87 -7.82 11.81
C ASP A 84 -5.60 -7.94 10.30
N ASP A 85 -6.43 -7.31 9.47
CA ASP A 85 -6.40 -7.39 8.01
C ASP A 85 -6.18 -6.04 7.32
N TYR A 86 -6.09 -4.95 8.07
CA TYR A 86 -6.06 -3.60 7.51
C TYR A 86 -5.13 -2.68 8.28
N LEU A 87 -4.39 -1.86 7.56
CA LEU A 87 -3.49 -0.85 8.09
C LEU A 87 -3.69 0.47 7.34
N ARG A 88 -3.84 1.57 8.09
CA ARG A 88 -3.84 2.92 7.54
C ARG A 88 -2.72 3.75 8.16
N VAL A 89 -1.99 4.43 7.29
CA VAL A 89 -0.86 5.29 7.62
C VAL A 89 -1.09 6.66 7.01
N GLU A 90 -0.86 7.71 7.78
CA GLU A 90 -0.78 9.09 7.26
C GLU A 90 0.70 9.44 7.07
N TYR A 91 1.03 10.00 5.91
CA TYR A 91 2.34 10.59 5.64
C TYR A 91 2.15 12.09 5.45
N GLU A 92 2.74 12.90 6.32
CA GLU A 92 2.66 14.35 6.25
C GLU A 92 3.93 14.94 5.62
N SER A 93 3.75 15.88 4.69
CA SER A 93 4.86 16.56 4.04
C SER A 93 5.53 17.56 5.00
N PRO A 94 6.86 17.52 5.14
CA PRO A 94 7.56 18.31 6.17
C PRO A 94 7.51 19.82 5.93
N ILE A 95 7.20 20.28 4.71
CA ILE A 95 7.27 21.69 4.31
C ILE A 95 5.87 22.31 4.15
N MET A 96 4.90 21.57 3.61
CA MET A 96 3.59 22.12 3.22
C MET A 96 2.42 21.52 4.00
N GLY A 97 2.65 20.53 4.88
CA GLY A 97 1.59 19.90 5.69
C GLY A 97 0.57 19.10 4.85
N PHE A 98 0.93 18.72 3.63
CA PHE A 98 0.06 17.87 2.81
C PHE A 98 0.06 16.47 3.39
N VAL A 99 -1.14 15.91 3.57
CA VAL A 99 -1.33 14.57 4.11
C VAL A 99 -1.68 13.61 2.98
N ASP A 100 -0.91 12.54 2.91
CA ASP A 100 -1.21 11.38 2.09
C ASP A 100 -1.75 10.25 2.98
N ASP A 101 -2.89 9.68 2.61
CA ASP A 101 -3.39 8.46 3.21
C ASP A 101 -2.85 7.26 2.43
N VAL A 102 -2.22 6.33 3.16
CA VAL A 102 -1.76 5.05 2.63
C VAL A 102 -2.50 3.93 3.35
N GLU A 103 -3.20 3.11 2.59
CA GLU A 103 -3.99 1.98 3.06
C GLU A 103 -3.38 0.69 2.55
N PHE A 104 -3.31 -0.30 3.42
CA PHE A 104 -2.95 -1.68 3.09
C PHE A 104 -4.07 -2.58 3.60
N TRP A 105 -4.54 -3.48 2.75
CA TRP A 105 -5.58 -4.44 3.07
C TRP A 105 -5.12 -5.83 2.67
N PHE A 106 -5.33 -6.80 3.56
CA PHE A 106 -5.02 -8.21 3.39
C PHE A 106 -6.35 -8.94 3.18
N PRO A 107 -6.81 -9.12 1.92
CA PRO A 107 -8.13 -9.67 1.65
C PRO A 107 -8.28 -11.07 2.24
N PRO A 108 -9.48 -11.45 2.71
CA PRO A 108 -9.72 -12.83 3.13
C PRO A 108 -9.59 -13.77 1.93
N GLY A 109 -9.12 -14.99 2.18
CA GLY A 109 -9.00 -16.02 1.15
C GLY A 109 -7.74 -16.84 1.29
N LYS A 110 -7.44 -17.62 0.25
CA LYS A 110 -6.25 -18.49 0.20
C LYS A 110 -5.02 -17.80 -0.37
N ARG A 111 -5.19 -16.69 -1.10
CA ARG A 111 -4.07 -15.96 -1.69
C ARG A 111 -3.37 -15.13 -0.62
N SER A 112 -2.05 -15.06 -0.69
CA SER A 112 -1.21 -14.28 0.23
C SER A 112 -0.99 -12.86 -0.28
N ILE A 113 -2.08 -12.15 -0.58
CA ILE A 113 -2.06 -10.84 -1.24
C ILE A 113 -2.26 -9.69 -0.26
N VAL A 114 -1.60 -8.58 -0.55
CA VAL A 114 -1.83 -7.25 0.04
C VAL A 114 -2.22 -6.28 -1.07
N GLU A 115 -3.44 -5.78 -0.96
CA GLU A 115 -3.96 -4.67 -1.74
C GLU A 115 -3.54 -3.35 -1.08
N TYR A 116 -3.32 -2.30 -1.87
CA TYR A 116 -2.95 -1.01 -1.31
C TYR A 116 -3.45 0.18 -2.12
N ARG A 117 -3.49 1.32 -1.45
CA ARG A 117 -3.82 2.62 -2.01
C ARG A 117 -2.96 3.67 -1.35
N SER A 118 -2.29 4.52 -2.12
CA SER A 118 -1.54 5.68 -1.63
C SER A 118 -2.05 6.91 -2.37
N ALA A 119 -2.68 7.85 -1.65
CA ALA A 119 -3.27 9.03 -2.26
C ALA A 119 -3.14 10.27 -1.38
N SER A 120 -2.86 11.41 -1.99
CA SER A 120 -2.92 12.70 -1.30
C SER A 120 -4.37 13.14 -1.05
N ARG A 121 -4.63 13.78 0.09
CA ARG A 121 -5.95 14.37 0.40
C ARG A 121 -6.28 15.59 -0.46
N LEU A 122 -5.25 16.35 -0.85
CA LEU A 122 -5.35 17.62 -1.57
C LEU A 122 -4.26 17.71 -2.64
N GLY A 123 -4.52 18.54 -3.65
CA GLY A 123 -3.63 18.75 -4.78
C GLY A 123 -4.00 17.89 -5.99
N ASN A 124 -3.50 18.29 -7.17
CA ASN A 124 -3.77 17.61 -8.44
C ASN A 124 -2.51 16.95 -9.03
N PHE A 125 -1.35 17.20 -8.44
CA PHE A 125 -0.04 16.79 -8.94
C PHE A 125 0.92 16.62 -7.77
N ASP A 126 1.60 15.46 -7.66
CA ASP A 126 2.48 15.15 -6.52
C ASP A 126 3.91 14.75 -6.93
N PHE A 127 4.37 15.05 -8.15
CA PHE A 127 5.70 14.61 -8.64
C PHE A 127 5.96 13.10 -8.43
N ASP A 128 4.91 12.29 -8.51
CA ASP A 128 4.90 10.84 -8.27
C ASP A 128 5.31 10.41 -6.85
N VAL A 129 5.17 11.27 -5.84
CA VAL A 129 5.54 10.97 -4.44
C VAL A 129 4.82 9.71 -3.94
N ASN A 130 3.51 9.57 -4.19
CA ASN A 130 2.76 8.38 -3.79
C ASN A 130 3.32 7.10 -4.45
N ARG A 131 3.66 7.16 -5.75
CA ARG A 131 4.26 6.04 -6.48
C ARG A 131 5.68 5.72 -5.99
N LYS A 132 6.50 6.73 -5.71
CA LYS A 132 7.86 6.59 -5.15
C LYS A 132 7.83 5.96 -3.76
N ARG A 133 6.87 6.35 -2.92
CA ARG A 133 6.63 5.75 -1.60
C ARG A 133 6.35 4.26 -1.71
N ILE A 134 5.34 3.87 -2.49
CA ILE A 134 4.99 2.45 -2.72
C ILE A 134 6.20 1.69 -3.27
N LYS A 135 6.93 2.24 -4.23
CA LYS A 135 8.16 1.62 -4.77
C LYS A 135 9.24 1.42 -3.71
N THR A 136 9.41 2.37 -2.77
CA THR A 136 10.40 2.29 -1.70
C THR A 136 10.03 1.20 -0.69
N LEU A 137 8.78 1.18 -0.24
CA LEU A 137 8.26 0.15 0.67
C LEU A 137 8.38 -1.24 0.03
N ARG A 138 7.98 -1.38 -1.24
CA ARG A 138 8.12 -2.63 -2.00
C ARG A 138 9.55 -3.16 -1.98
N LYS A 139 10.54 -2.33 -2.30
CA LYS A 139 11.95 -2.75 -2.34
C LYS A 139 12.46 -3.28 -1.01
N GLU A 140 12.01 -2.72 0.12
CA GLU A 140 12.38 -3.22 1.44
C GLU A 140 11.65 -4.52 1.81
N LEU A 141 10.38 -4.67 1.38
CA LEU A 141 9.61 -5.90 1.56
C LEU A 141 10.14 -7.06 0.68
N GLU A 142 10.65 -6.76 -0.51
CA GLU A 142 11.29 -7.76 -1.39
C GLU A 142 12.51 -8.41 -0.73
N LYS A 143 13.26 -7.66 0.10
CA LYS A 143 14.35 -8.22 0.91
C LYS A 143 13.86 -9.23 1.95
N ARG A 144 12.58 -9.18 2.32
CA ARG A 144 11.89 -10.14 3.20
C ARG A 144 11.19 -11.26 2.42
N GLY A 145 11.36 -11.30 1.10
CA GLY A 145 10.83 -12.33 0.20
C GLY A 145 9.41 -12.08 -0.30
N TRP A 146 8.90 -10.86 -0.16
CA TRP A 146 7.69 -10.42 -0.85
C TRP A 146 7.98 -10.24 -2.35
N ALA A 147 6.93 -10.21 -3.17
CA ALA A 147 7.02 -9.85 -4.58
C ALA A 147 5.80 -9.00 -4.99
N SER A 148 5.89 -8.30 -6.11
CA SER A 148 4.67 -7.83 -6.80
C SER A 148 4.10 -8.98 -7.62
N GLU A 149 2.78 -9.09 -7.69
CA GLU A 149 2.16 -10.00 -8.65
C GLU A 149 2.45 -9.52 -10.08
N ASP A 150 2.62 -10.47 -10.98
CA ASP A 150 2.67 -10.18 -12.41
C ASP A 150 1.30 -9.68 -12.87
N THR A 151 1.32 -8.66 -13.73
CA THR A 151 0.12 -8.05 -14.34
C THR A 151 -0.27 -8.74 -15.63
#